data_AF-A0A0B0SAD2-F1
#
_entry.id   AF-A0A0B0SAD2-F1
#
_cell.length_a   1.000
_cell.length_b   1.000
_cell.length_c   1.000
_cell.angle_alpha   90.00
_cell.angle_beta   90.00
_cell.angle_gamma   90.00
#
_symmetry.space_group_name_H-M   'P 1'
#
loop_
_entity.id
_entity.type
_entity.pdbx_description
1 polymer ?
#
loop_
_entity_poly.entity_id
_entity_poly.type
_entity_poly.pdbx_seq_one_letter_code
_entity_poly.pdbx_strand_id
1 'polypeptide(L)'
;MELPRAYGLLLHPTSLPGPYGVGVLGQEARDFLHFLREAGGRYWQVLPLGPTGYGDSPYQSFSAFAGNPYLIDLRPLAERGYLRLEDPGFPEGRVDYGLLYAWKWPALRAAFQGFKEKATSEEREAFARFQEEEAWWLRDYALFMALKAHHGGLPWNAWPLPLRKREAKALREAEGALAGEVAFHAFTQWLFFRQWHALKAEAEAMGISFIGDMPIFVAEDSAEVWAHPEWFHLDEEGRPTVVAGVPPDYFSETGQRWGNPLYRWDVLEREGFSFWIARLRKALELFHLVRIDHFRGFEAYWEIPASCPTAVEGRWVKAPGERLFARIQEVFGRVPILAEDLGVITPEVEALRDRFGLPGMKVLQFAFDDGMENPFLPHNYPEHGRVVVYTGTHDNDTTLGWYRTATPHERDFLARYLTEWGIAFGEETEVPWALMRLGMESVARLAIYPVQDVLALGSEARMNYPGRPQGNWAWRLRLGELEEAHAKRLLALAEATGRV
;
A
#
# COMPACT_ATOMS: atom_id res chain seq x y z
N MET A 1 20.13 5.90 2.00
CA MET A 1 20.57 4.59 1.45
C MET A 1 21.06 4.80 0.01
N GLU A 2 21.97 3.97 -0.51
CA GLU A 2 22.32 4.01 -1.94
C GLU A 2 21.45 3.02 -2.72
N LEU A 3 20.63 3.53 -3.64
CA LEU A 3 19.86 2.70 -4.57
C LEU A 3 20.72 2.33 -5.78
N PRO A 4 20.72 1.07 -6.25
CA PRO A 4 21.29 0.76 -7.55
C PRO A 4 20.50 1.47 -8.65
N ARG A 5 21.14 1.74 -9.79
CA ARG A 5 20.42 2.17 -10.99
C ARG A 5 19.66 0.96 -11.54
N ALA A 6 18.35 0.97 -11.41
CA ALA A 6 17.50 -0.18 -11.73
C ALA A 6 16.09 0.28 -12.14
N TYR A 7 15.22 -0.68 -12.46
CA TYR A 7 13.80 -0.44 -12.60
C TYR A 7 12.97 -1.55 -11.96
N GLY A 8 11.66 -1.30 -11.84
CA GLY A 8 10.68 -2.24 -11.33
C GLY A 8 9.27 -1.91 -11.81
N LEU A 9 8.30 -2.72 -11.36
CA LEU A 9 6.90 -2.58 -11.72
C LEU A 9 6.02 -2.40 -10.47
N LEU A 10 5.00 -1.57 -10.60
CA LEU A 10 3.92 -1.39 -9.63
C LEU A 10 2.74 -2.27 -10.02
N LEU A 11 2.44 -3.27 -9.18
CA LEU A 11 1.29 -4.15 -9.33
C LEU A 11 0.83 -4.62 -7.95
N HIS A 12 -0.38 -4.26 -7.54
CA HIS A 12 -0.90 -4.79 -6.28
C HIS A 12 -1.29 -6.27 -6.44
N PRO A 13 -1.10 -7.15 -5.44
CA PRO A 13 -1.44 -8.57 -5.59
C PRO A 13 -2.90 -8.84 -5.91
N THR A 14 -3.85 -7.94 -5.56
CA THR A 14 -5.26 -8.10 -5.96
C THR A 14 -5.45 -8.06 -7.48
N SER A 15 -4.55 -7.38 -8.20
CA SER A 15 -4.57 -7.21 -9.64
C SER A 15 -3.96 -8.38 -10.41
N LEU A 16 -3.39 -9.37 -9.72
CA LEU A 16 -2.94 -10.60 -10.38
C LEU A 16 -4.13 -11.33 -11.02
N PRO A 17 -3.90 -12.00 -12.18
CA PRO A 17 -4.93 -12.80 -12.81
C PRO A 17 -5.22 -14.06 -11.97
N GLY A 18 -6.12 -14.91 -12.46
CA GLY A 18 -6.42 -16.20 -11.84
C GLY A 18 -7.85 -16.31 -11.28
N PRO A 19 -8.21 -17.52 -10.82
CA PRO A 19 -9.57 -17.86 -10.44
C PRO A 19 -9.99 -17.18 -9.12
N TYR A 20 -11.27 -17.35 -8.75
CA TYR A 20 -11.82 -16.95 -7.45
C TYR A 20 -11.80 -15.44 -7.15
N GLY A 21 -11.92 -14.62 -8.20
CA GLY A 21 -12.37 -13.22 -8.11
C GLY A 21 -11.34 -12.17 -7.69
N VAL A 22 -10.18 -12.57 -7.16
CA VAL A 22 -9.11 -11.65 -6.75
C VAL A 22 -7.75 -12.32 -6.93
N GLY A 23 -6.73 -11.55 -7.26
CA GLY A 23 -5.36 -12.03 -7.24
C GLY A 23 -4.90 -12.41 -5.82
N VAL A 24 -4.05 -13.42 -5.72
CA VAL A 24 -3.62 -14.04 -4.45
C VAL A 24 -2.12 -14.32 -4.45
N LEU A 25 -1.58 -14.63 -3.27
CA LEU A 25 -0.18 -15.01 -3.05
C LEU A 25 0.09 -16.47 -3.49
N GLY A 26 -0.21 -16.75 -4.76
CA GLY A 26 -0.22 -18.08 -5.36
C GLY A 26 0.71 -18.22 -6.56
N GLN A 27 0.37 -19.14 -7.47
CA GLN A 27 1.15 -19.39 -8.67
C GLN A 27 1.30 -18.14 -9.56
N GLU A 28 0.24 -17.36 -9.73
CA GLU A 28 0.24 -16.18 -10.59
C GLU A 28 1.17 -15.08 -10.04
N ALA A 29 1.37 -15.01 -8.72
CA ALA A 29 2.36 -14.12 -8.12
C ALA A 29 3.79 -14.58 -8.45
N ARG A 30 4.05 -15.89 -8.51
CA ARG A 30 5.35 -16.45 -8.92
C ARG A 30 5.58 -16.24 -10.40
N ASP A 31 4.56 -16.44 -11.23
CA ASP A 31 4.64 -16.20 -12.67
C ASP A 31 4.97 -14.72 -12.95
N PHE A 32 4.42 -13.79 -12.15
CA PHE A 32 4.80 -12.38 -12.23
C PHE A 32 6.26 -12.11 -11.81
N LEU A 33 6.78 -12.80 -10.78
CA LEU A 33 8.20 -12.71 -10.43
C LEU A 33 9.09 -13.24 -11.57
N HIS A 34 8.70 -14.34 -12.21
CA HIS A 34 9.41 -14.87 -13.37
C HIS A 34 9.40 -13.88 -14.53
N PHE A 35 8.24 -13.32 -14.88
CA PHE A 35 8.12 -12.26 -15.87
C PHE A 35 9.04 -11.07 -15.54
N LEU A 36 9.00 -10.59 -14.30
CA LEU A 36 9.80 -9.44 -13.87
C LEU A 36 11.30 -9.73 -13.99
N ARG A 37 11.73 -10.93 -13.61
CA ARG A 37 13.11 -11.38 -13.77
C ARG A 37 13.52 -11.44 -15.24
N GLU A 38 12.69 -12.04 -16.10
CA GLU A 38 12.96 -12.14 -17.55
C GLU A 38 13.03 -10.77 -18.23
N ALA A 39 12.26 -9.81 -17.74
CA ALA A 39 12.32 -8.43 -18.18
C ALA A 39 13.58 -7.68 -17.69
N GLY A 40 14.36 -8.24 -16.75
CA GLY A 40 15.50 -7.57 -16.12
C GLY A 40 15.12 -6.63 -14.97
N GLY A 41 13.87 -6.70 -14.50
CA GLY A 41 13.36 -5.88 -13.41
C GLY A 41 13.87 -6.39 -12.06
N ARG A 42 14.14 -5.44 -11.15
CA ARG A 42 14.72 -5.76 -9.82
C ARG A 42 13.81 -5.38 -8.65
N TYR A 43 12.70 -4.70 -8.92
CA TYR A 43 11.78 -4.22 -7.89
C TYR A 43 10.33 -4.52 -8.23
N TRP A 44 9.59 -5.02 -7.24
CA TRP A 44 8.14 -5.12 -7.30
C TRP A 44 7.54 -4.23 -6.22
N GLN A 45 6.87 -3.15 -6.64
CA GLN A 45 6.14 -2.29 -5.73
C GLN A 45 4.69 -2.74 -5.57
N VAL A 46 4.24 -2.80 -4.31
CA VAL A 46 2.86 -3.10 -3.93
C VAL A 46 2.27 -1.96 -3.11
N LEU A 47 0.94 -1.83 -3.11
CA LEU A 47 0.20 -0.99 -2.17
C LEU A 47 0.18 -1.65 -0.76
N PRO A 48 -0.33 -0.97 0.29
CA PRO A 48 -0.41 -1.55 1.62
C PRO A 48 -1.14 -2.90 1.62
N LEU A 49 -0.64 -3.85 2.42
CA LEU A 49 -1.16 -5.22 2.44
C LEU A 49 -2.12 -5.50 3.60
N GLY A 50 -2.62 -4.46 4.26
CA GLY A 50 -3.50 -4.59 5.42
C GLY A 50 -4.92 -5.05 5.04
N PRO A 51 -5.68 -5.65 5.98
CA PRO A 51 -7.08 -5.98 5.78
C PRO A 51 -7.91 -4.71 5.53
N THR A 52 -8.73 -4.73 4.49
CA THR A 52 -9.53 -3.57 4.05
C THR A 52 -10.96 -3.60 4.61
N GLY A 53 -11.53 -2.41 4.79
CA GLY A 53 -12.92 -2.22 5.21
C GLY A 53 -13.82 -1.71 4.09
N TYR A 54 -14.87 -0.95 4.46
CA TYR A 54 -15.77 -0.33 3.48
C TYR A 54 -15.00 0.61 2.54
N GLY A 55 -15.27 0.52 1.24
CA GLY A 55 -14.56 1.26 0.19
C GLY A 55 -13.27 0.59 -0.28
N ASP A 56 -12.89 -0.55 0.31
CA ASP A 56 -11.86 -1.47 -0.14
C ASP A 56 -10.44 -0.87 -0.26
N SER A 57 -10.23 0.32 0.31
CA SER A 57 -8.96 1.04 0.23
C SER A 57 -7.87 0.37 1.08
N PRO A 58 -6.72 0.02 0.47
CA PRO A 58 -5.54 -0.42 1.21
C PRO A 58 -5.03 0.58 2.25
N TYR A 59 -5.34 1.88 2.08
CA TYR A 59 -4.90 2.96 2.95
C TYR A 59 -5.79 3.16 4.18
N GLN A 60 -6.91 2.43 4.29
CA GLN A 60 -7.81 2.47 5.44
C GLN A 60 -7.99 1.06 6.03
N SER A 61 -6.90 0.53 6.60
CA SER A 61 -6.86 -0.83 7.12
C SER A 61 -7.37 -0.96 8.55
N PHE A 62 -7.96 -2.11 8.88
CA PHE A 62 -8.34 -2.48 10.24
C PHE A 62 -7.15 -2.70 11.19
N SER A 63 -5.92 -2.83 10.67
CA SER A 63 -4.72 -2.87 11.51
C SER A 63 -3.48 -2.39 10.74
N ALA A 64 -2.57 -1.75 11.46
CA ALA A 64 -1.25 -1.36 10.99
C ALA A 64 -0.25 -2.53 10.86
N PHE A 65 -0.59 -3.71 11.39
CA PHE A 65 0.29 -4.89 11.43
C PHE A 65 -0.24 -6.08 10.65
N ALA A 66 -1.57 -6.27 10.61
CA ALA A 66 -2.19 -7.43 9.98
C ALA A 66 -2.02 -7.45 8.45
N GLY A 67 -2.10 -8.65 7.87
CA GLY A 67 -2.17 -8.88 6.44
C GLY A 67 -3.59 -9.18 5.93
N ASN A 68 -3.84 -8.87 4.66
CA ASN A 68 -5.16 -8.95 4.05
C ASN A 68 -5.59 -10.40 3.75
N PRO A 69 -6.65 -10.92 4.40
CA PRO A 69 -7.15 -12.28 4.15
C PRO A 69 -7.64 -12.50 2.72
N TYR A 70 -7.98 -11.44 1.98
CA TYR A 70 -8.34 -11.56 0.56
C TYR A 70 -7.17 -11.94 -0.34
N LEU A 71 -5.92 -11.81 0.11
CA LEU A 71 -4.75 -12.21 -0.67
C LEU A 71 -4.35 -13.68 -0.44
N ILE A 72 -5.02 -14.39 0.47
CA ILE A 72 -4.75 -15.81 0.73
C ILE A 72 -5.18 -16.64 -0.48
N ASP A 73 -4.25 -17.45 -0.98
CA ASP A 73 -4.54 -18.50 -1.96
C ASP A 73 -5.20 -19.69 -1.26
N LEU A 74 -6.42 -20.02 -1.69
CA LEU A 74 -7.22 -21.11 -1.12
C LEU A 74 -6.90 -22.47 -1.75
N ARG A 75 -6.26 -22.50 -2.93
CA ARG A 75 -5.99 -23.76 -3.66
C ARG A 75 -5.13 -24.73 -2.85
N PRO A 76 -4.03 -24.31 -2.19
CA PRO A 76 -3.24 -25.21 -1.35
C PRO A 76 -4.03 -25.79 -0.17
N LEU A 77 -5.06 -25.06 0.31
CA LEU A 77 -5.93 -25.54 1.39
C LEU A 77 -6.94 -26.57 0.87
N ALA A 78 -7.41 -26.41 -0.36
CA ALA A 78 -8.30 -27.36 -1.03
C ALA A 78 -7.57 -28.66 -1.39
N GLU A 79 -6.33 -28.57 -1.86
CA GLU A 79 -5.46 -29.74 -2.12
C GLU A 79 -5.20 -30.57 -0.86
N ARG A 80 -5.13 -29.92 0.31
CA ARG A 80 -5.03 -30.57 1.62
C ARG A 80 -6.37 -31.11 2.15
N GLY A 81 -7.46 -30.91 1.40
CA GLY A 81 -8.80 -31.35 1.77
C GLY A 81 -9.43 -30.57 2.91
N TYR A 82 -8.99 -29.35 3.20
CA TYR A 82 -9.57 -28.50 4.25
C TYR A 82 -10.87 -27.82 3.84
N LEU A 83 -11.06 -27.59 2.54
CA LEU A 83 -12.29 -27.04 1.98
C LEU A 83 -12.49 -27.56 0.56
N ARG A 84 -13.70 -27.38 0.07
CA ARG A 84 -14.03 -27.51 -1.36
C ARG A 84 -14.19 -26.12 -1.94
N LEU A 85 -13.61 -25.90 -3.11
CA LEU A 85 -13.73 -24.64 -3.84
C LEU A 85 -14.72 -24.79 -4.97
N GLU A 86 -15.65 -23.85 -5.06
CA GLU A 86 -16.59 -23.69 -6.16
C GLU A 86 -16.63 -22.21 -6.52
N ASP A 87 -16.51 -21.90 -7.81
CA ASP A 87 -16.54 -20.51 -8.29
C ASP A 87 -17.99 -20.02 -8.32
N PRO A 88 -18.33 -18.94 -7.59
CA PRO A 88 -19.67 -18.37 -7.58
C PRO A 88 -20.00 -17.56 -8.85
N GLY A 89 -19.08 -17.47 -9.83
CA GLY A 89 -19.24 -16.72 -11.07
C GLY A 89 -18.60 -15.33 -10.99
N PHE A 90 -17.36 -15.24 -10.51
CA PHE A 90 -16.65 -13.96 -10.45
C PHE A 90 -16.36 -13.37 -11.85
N PRO A 91 -16.37 -12.03 -11.99
CA PRO A 91 -15.92 -11.39 -13.21
C PRO A 91 -14.40 -11.51 -13.40
N GLU A 92 -13.97 -11.58 -14.66
CA GLU A 92 -12.55 -11.50 -15.02
C GLU A 92 -12.12 -10.04 -15.23
N GLY A 93 -10.86 -9.72 -14.94
CA GLY A 93 -10.28 -8.39 -15.15
C GLY A 93 -10.73 -7.32 -14.13
N ARG A 94 -11.64 -7.67 -13.21
CA ARG A 94 -12.07 -6.79 -12.13
C ARG A 94 -12.39 -7.56 -10.84
N VAL A 95 -12.05 -7.00 -9.68
CA VAL A 95 -12.48 -7.52 -8.37
C VAL A 95 -13.91 -7.05 -8.10
N ASP A 96 -14.81 -7.97 -7.81
CA ASP A 96 -16.09 -7.67 -7.16
C ASP A 96 -15.94 -7.87 -5.65
N TYR A 97 -15.63 -6.79 -4.92
CA TYR A 97 -15.39 -6.85 -3.48
C TYR A 97 -16.63 -7.25 -2.67
N GLY A 98 -17.84 -6.96 -3.17
CA GLY A 98 -19.08 -7.36 -2.52
C GLY A 98 -19.28 -8.87 -2.57
N LEU A 99 -19.13 -9.46 -3.76
CA LEU A 99 -19.17 -10.91 -3.95
C LEU A 99 -17.98 -11.59 -3.24
N LEU A 100 -16.81 -10.97 -3.26
CA LEU A 100 -15.61 -11.47 -2.60
C LEU A 100 -15.79 -11.55 -1.07
N TYR A 101 -16.33 -10.50 -0.46
CA TYR A 101 -16.67 -10.50 0.98
C TYR A 101 -17.66 -11.62 1.30
N ALA A 102 -18.73 -11.75 0.51
CA ALA A 102 -19.77 -12.74 0.74
C ALA A 102 -19.30 -14.19 0.56
N TRP A 103 -18.33 -14.44 -0.32
CA TRP A 103 -17.85 -15.80 -0.64
C TRP A 103 -16.56 -16.19 0.09
N LYS A 104 -15.56 -15.30 0.13
CA LYS A 104 -14.21 -15.64 0.62
C LYS A 104 -14.16 -15.81 2.13
N TRP A 105 -14.95 -15.04 2.90
CA TRP A 105 -15.03 -15.21 4.35
C TRP A 105 -15.61 -16.57 4.75
N PRO A 106 -16.77 -17.01 4.23
CA PRO A 106 -17.24 -18.39 4.44
C PRO A 106 -16.24 -19.46 3.98
N ALA A 107 -15.57 -19.27 2.84
CA ALA A 107 -14.58 -20.23 2.35
C ALA A 107 -13.38 -20.38 3.32
N LEU A 108 -12.84 -19.27 3.83
CA LEU A 108 -11.77 -19.29 4.84
C LEU A 108 -12.25 -19.96 6.14
N ARG A 109 -13.50 -19.74 6.56
CA ARG A 109 -14.07 -20.41 7.75
C ARG A 109 -14.18 -21.91 7.54
N ALA A 110 -14.61 -22.36 6.36
CA ALA A 110 -14.63 -23.77 6.00
C ALA A 110 -13.22 -24.37 6.03
N ALA A 111 -12.22 -23.68 5.46
CA ALA A 111 -10.82 -24.09 5.53
C ALA A 111 -10.32 -24.20 6.98
N PHE A 112 -10.71 -23.28 7.86
CA PHE A 112 -10.34 -23.36 9.27
C PHE A 112 -10.98 -24.56 9.98
N GLN A 113 -12.24 -24.90 9.70
CA GLN A 113 -12.84 -26.12 10.25
C GLN A 113 -12.12 -27.38 9.74
N GLY A 114 -11.88 -27.46 8.43
CA GLY A 114 -11.13 -28.59 7.85
C GLY A 114 -9.70 -28.68 8.37
N PHE A 115 -9.03 -27.55 8.61
CA PHE A 115 -7.73 -27.51 9.29
C PHE A 115 -7.82 -28.09 10.70
N LYS A 116 -8.79 -27.66 11.52
CA LYS A 116 -8.96 -28.20 12.88
C LYS A 116 -9.21 -29.70 12.90
N GLU A 117 -9.84 -30.26 11.88
CA GLU A 117 -10.11 -31.69 11.77
C GLU A 117 -8.92 -32.49 11.22
N LYS A 118 -8.23 -31.96 10.20
CA LYS A 118 -7.32 -32.75 9.35
C LYS A 118 -5.86 -32.29 9.36
N ALA A 119 -5.55 -31.12 9.93
CA ALA A 119 -4.18 -30.62 9.98
C ALA A 119 -3.27 -31.57 10.76
N THR A 120 -2.05 -31.73 10.24
CA THR A 120 -1.02 -32.56 10.90
C THR A 120 -0.55 -31.91 12.19
N SER A 121 0.17 -32.67 13.03
CA SER A 121 0.77 -32.13 14.25
C SER A 121 1.72 -30.96 13.93
N GLU A 122 2.53 -31.08 12.88
CA GLU A 122 3.50 -30.05 12.47
C GLU A 122 2.81 -28.75 12.06
N GLU A 123 1.67 -28.84 11.35
CA GLU A 123 0.92 -27.65 10.94
C GLU A 123 0.26 -26.94 12.14
N ARG A 124 -0.21 -27.71 13.13
CA ARG A 124 -0.76 -27.16 14.37
C ARG A 124 0.32 -26.51 15.21
N GLU A 125 1.50 -27.11 15.30
CA GLU A 125 2.66 -26.53 16.00
C GLU A 125 3.15 -25.25 15.32
N ALA A 126 3.18 -25.22 13.98
CA ALA A 126 3.54 -24.01 13.24
C ALA A 126 2.52 -22.87 13.48
N PHE A 127 1.23 -23.20 13.52
CA PHE A 127 0.19 -22.21 13.83
C PHE A 127 0.29 -21.71 15.28
N ALA A 128 0.46 -22.61 16.26
CA ALA A 128 0.61 -22.24 17.66
C ALA A 128 1.82 -21.33 17.89
N ARG A 129 2.96 -21.64 17.26
CA ARG A 129 4.17 -20.81 17.33
C ARG A 129 3.95 -19.42 16.77
N PHE A 130 3.28 -19.30 15.62
CA PHE A 130 2.91 -18.00 15.06
C PHE A 130 2.05 -17.19 16.03
N GLN A 131 1.08 -17.84 16.70
CA GLN A 131 0.26 -17.14 17.69
C GLN A 131 1.05 -16.64 18.89
N GLU A 132 2.10 -17.35 19.30
CA GLU A 132 3.00 -16.94 20.39
C GLU A 132 3.94 -15.81 19.97
N GLU A 133 4.61 -15.95 18.81
CA GLU A 133 5.56 -14.97 18.27
C GLU A 133 4.88 -13.62 17.97
N GLU A 134 3.65 -13.65 17.46
CA GLU A 134 2.91 -12.46 17.04
C GLU A 134 1.91 -11.96 18.08
N ALA A 135 1.88 -12.56 19.28
CA ALA A 135 0.84 -12.31 20.27
C ALA A 135 0.70 -10.82 20.68
N TRP A 136 1.78 -10.05 20.56
CA TRP A 136 1.87 -8.65 20.95
C TRP A 136 0.98 -7.71 20.12
N TRP A 137 0.59 -8.07 18.89
CA TRP A 137 -0.42 -7.36 18.09
C TRP A 137 -1.58 -8.27 17.70
N LEU A 138 -1.32 -9.56 17.49
CA LEU A 138 -2.30 -10.52 16.96
C LEU A 138 -3.48 -10.72 17.90
N ARG A 139 -3.25 -10.70 19.23
CA ARG A 139 -4.32 -10.86 20.21
C ARG A 139 -5.35 -9.76 20.09
N ASP A 140 -4.90 -8.51 20.05
CA ASP A 140 -5.78 -7.35 19.90
C ASP A 140 -6.47 -7.33 18.55
N TYR A 141 -5.74 -7.58 17.46
CA TYR A 141 -6.34 -7.66 16.13
C TYR A 141 -7.42 -8.76 16.02
N ALA A 142 -7.11 -9.98 16.50
CA ALA A 142 -8.04 -11.11 16.37
C ALA A 142 -9.30 -10.90 17.22
N LEU A 143 -9.16 -10.34 18.44
CA LEU A 143 -10.30 -9.99 19.27
C LEU A 143 -11.09 -8.82 18.69
N PHE A 144 -10.43 -7.79 18.15
CA PHE A 144 -11.06 -6.68 17.45
C PHE A 144 -11.95 -7.17 16.31
N MET A 145 -11.41 -8.04 15.44
CA MET A 145 -12.16 -8.57 14.30
C MET A 145 -13.31 -9.49 14.74
N ALA A 146 -13.10 -10.32 15.78
CA ALA A 146 -14.17 -11.15 16.35
C ALA A 146 -15.31 -10.30 16.94
N LEU A 147 -14.98 -9.24 17.68
CA LEU A 147 -15.95 -8.29 18.24
C LEU A 147 -16.67 -7.53 17.13
N LYS A 148 -15.95 -7.11 16.08
CA LYS A 148 -16.53 -6.44 14.92
C LYS A 148 -17.56 -7.33 14.24
N ALA A 149 -17.25 -8.61 13.99
CA ALA A 149 -18.18 -9.56 13.43
C ALA A 149 -19.38 -9.80 14.36
N HIS A 150 -19.16 -9.96 15.66
CA HIS A 150 -20.21 -10.16 16.66
C HIS A 150 -21.21 -8.99 16.71
N HIS A 151 -20.74 -7.76 16.50
CA HIS A 151 -21.57 -6.55 16.48
C HIS A 151 -21.99 -6.13 15.06
N GLY A 152 -22.04 -7.06 14.11
CA GLY A 152 -22.59 -6.80 12.77
C GLY A 152 -21.79 -5.79 11.94
N GLY A 153 -20.48 -5.67 12.18
CA GLY A 153 -19.60 -4.77 11.44
C GLY A 153 -19.47 -3.37 12.02
N LEU A 154 -20.12 -3.06 13.15
CA LEU A 154 -19.99 -1.76 13.82
C LEU A 154 -18.53 -1.42 14.15
N PRO A 155 -18.13 -0.14 14.06
CA PRO A 155 -16.80 0.30 14.47
C PRO A 155 -16.61 0.18 15.99
N TRP A 156 -15.37 0.09 16.45
CA TRP A 156 -15.07 -0.16 17.86
C TRP A 156 -15.65 0.89 18.81
N ASN A 157 -15.66 2.15 18.39
CA ASN A 157 -16.20 3.27 19.15
C ASN A 157 -17.73 3.34 19.16
N ALA A 158 -18.42 2.37 18.54
CA ALA A 158 -19.85 2.13 18.66
C ALA A 158 -20.19 0.91 19.54
N TRP A 159 -19.21 0.11 19.98
CA TRP A 159 -19.45 -1.05 20.85
C TRP A 159 -19.90 -0.64 22.27
N PRO A 160 -20.46 -1.59 23.05
CA PRO A 160 -20.77 -1.38 24.46
C PRO A 160 -19.56 -0.84 25.24
N LEU A 161 -19.80 0.10 26.16
CA LEU A 161 -18.74 0.83 26.88
C LEU A 161 -17.67 -0.07 27.50
N PRO A 162 -18.00 -1.22 28.16
CA PRO A 162 -16.97 -2.08 28.72
C PRO A 162 -16.00 -2.66 27.69
N LEU A 163 -16.45 -2.94 26.48
CA LEU A 163 -15.61 -3.44 25.38
C LEU A 163 -14.86 -2.29 24.70
N ARG A 164 -15.55 -1.16 24.48
CA ARG A 164 -14.97 0.04 23.89
C ARG A 164 -13.81 0.58 24.72
N LYS A 165 -13.98 0.67 26.04
CA LYS A 165 -12.97 1.12 27.02
C LYS A 165 -12.06 -0.01 27.50
N ARG A 166 -12.16 -1.20 26.90
CA ARG A 166 -11.26 -2.33 27.15
C ARG A 166 -11.17 -2.75 28.62
N GLU A 167 -12.31 -2.76 29.31
CA GLU A 167 -12.38 -3.24 30.68
C GLU A 167 -11.92 -4.70 30.76
N ALA A 168 -10.91 -4.97 31.61
CA ALA A 168 -10.23 -6.26 31.62
C ALA A 168 -11.17 -7.47 31.85
N LYS A 169 -12.27 -7.29 32.60
CA LYS A 169 -13.27 -8.34 32.79
C LYS A 169 -14.07 -8.59 31.51
N ALA A 170 -14.56 -7.53 30.86
CA ALA A 170 -15.33 -7.63 29.63
C ALA A 170 -14.51 -8.24 28.49
N LEU A 171 -13.22 -7.88 28.38
CA LEU A 171 -12.32 -8.49 27.39
C LEU A 171 -12.13 -9.98 27.63
N ARG A 172 -11.84 -10.42 28.86
CA ARG A 172 -11.69 -11.86 29.16
C ARG A 172 -12.96 -12.67 28.87
N GLU A 173 -14.12 -12.10 29.20
CA GLU A 173 -15.41 -12.73 28.91
C GLU A 173 -15.66 -12.83 27.40
N ALA A 174 -15.35 -11.76 26.65
CA ALA A 174 -15.46 -11.75 25.19
C ALA A 174 -14.46 -12.71 24.53
N GLU A 175 -13.22 -12.76 24.97
CA GLU A 175 -12.20 -13.71 24.47
C GLU A 175 -12.65 -15.16 24.70
N GLY A 176 -13.19 -15.48 25.86
CA GLY A 176 -13.74 -16.82 26.15
C GLY A 176 -14.95 -17.15 25.30
N ALA A 177 -15.91 -16.22 25.18
CA ALA A 177 -17.14 -16.41 24.41
C ALA A 177 -16.88 -16.49 22.90
N LEU A 178 -15.87 -15.79 22.40
CA LEU A 178 -15.53 -15.68 20.97
C LEU A 178 -14.24 -16.44 20.62
N ALA A 179 -13.78 -17.37 21.46
CA ALA A 179 -12.48 -18.05 21.27
C ALA A 179 -12.33 -18.70 19.89
N GLY A 180 -13.41 -19.26 19.34
CA GLY A 180 -13.41 -19.84 18.00
C GLY A 180 -13.22 -18.81 16.88
N GLU A 181 -13.81 -17.61 17.03
CA GLU A 181 -13.66 -16.49 16.11
C GLU A 181 -12.27 -15.85 16.21
N VAL A 182 -11.76 -15.67 17.43
CA VAL A 182 -10.40 -15.19 17.67
C VAL A 182 -9.38 -16.13 17.03
N ALA A 183 -9.51 -17.44 17.24
CA ALA A 183 -8.64 -18.43 16.63
C ALA A 183 -8.76 -18.45 15.09
N PHE A 184 -9.97 -18.24 14.55
CA PHE A 184 -10.17 -18.10 13.10
C PHE A 184 -9.42 -16.90 12.53
N HIS A 185 -9.53 -15.72 13.14
CA HIS A 185 -8.81 -14.55 12.67
C HIS A 185 -7.30 -14.72 12.80
N ALA A 186 -6.80 -15.33 13.88
CA ALA A 186 -5.39 -15.70 14.00
C ALA A 186 -4.93 -16.66 12.88
N PHE A 187 -5.75 -17.65 12.53
CA PHE A 187 -5.49 -18.57 11.43
C PHE A 187 -5.37 -17.86 10.08
N THR A 188 -6.22 -16.87 9.79
CA THR A 188 -6.09 -16.09 8.54
C THR A 188 -4.76 -15.35 8.46
N GLN A 189 -4.26 -14.81 9.57
CA GLN A 189 -2.98 -14.12 9.61
C GLN A 189 -1.83 -15.11 9.42
N TRP A 190 -1.86 -16.25 10.10
CA TRP A 190 -0.86 -17.30 9.90
C TRP A 190 -0.74 -17.72 8.42
N LEU A 191 -1.87 -17.93 7.75
CA LEU A 191 -1.89 -18.26 6.32
C LEU A 191 -1.30 -17.14 5.45
N PHE A 192 -1.70 -15.89 5.69
CA PHE A 192 -1.19 -14.74 4.95
C PHE A 192 0.34 -14.63 5.08
N PHE A 193 0.85 -14.58 6.31
CA PHE A 193 2.29 -14.40 6.54
C PHE A 193 3.08 -15.59 5.99
N ARG A 194 2.58 -16.82 6.16
CA ARG A 194 3.22 -18.02 5.58
C ARG A 194 3.33 -17.94 4.05
N GLN A 195 2.27 -17.53 3.36
CA GLN A 195 2.29 -17.40 1.90
C GLN A 195 3.15 -16.22 1.44
N TRP A 196 3.08 -15.09 2.12
CA TRP A 196 3.92 -13.93 1.82
C TRP A 196 5.41 -14.23 1.99
N HIS A 197 5.81 -14.84 3.10
CA HIS A 197 7.22 -15.18 3.34
C HIS A 197 7.76 -16.17 2.30
N ALA A 198 6.94 -17.13 1.84
CA ALA A 198 7.33 -18.00 0.74
C ALA A 198 7.57 -17.21 -0.57
N LEU A 199 6.65 -16.31 -0.93
CA LEU A 199 6.79 -15.46 -2.11
C LEU A 199 7.99 -14.51 -2.00
N LYS A 200 8.24 -13.95 -0.82
CA LYS A 200 9.40 -13.09 -0.53
C LYS A 200 10.71 -13.83 -0.71
N ALA A 201 10.82 -15.05 -0.18
CA ALA A 201 12.01 -15.88 -0.33
C ALA A 201 12.27 -16.24 -1.80
N GLU A 202 11.22 -16.53 -2.57
CA GLU A 202 11.34 -16.77 -4.02
C GLU A 202 11.81 -15.52 -4.78
N ALA A 203 11.26 -14.34 -4.46
CA ALA A 203 11.71 -13.08 -5.05
C ALA A 203 13.18 -12.78 -4.74
N GLU A 204 13.61 -12.98 -3.48
CA GLU A 204 15.00 -12.83 -3.07
C GLU A 204 15.94 -13.76 -3.84
N ALA A 205 15.55 -15.03 -4.02
CA ALA A 205 16.31 -15.99 -4.81
C ALA A 205 16.44 -15.58 -6.29
N MET A 206 15.50 -14.79 -6.80
CA MET A 206 15.53 -14.21 -8.15
C MET A 206 16.22 -12.84 -8.22
N GLY A 207 16.70 -12.29 -7.10
CA GLY A 207 17.31 -10.96 -7.04
C GLY A 207 16.30 -9.80 -7.12
N ILE A 208 15.03 -10.07 -6.85
CA ILE A 208 13.93 -9.10 -6.86
C ILE A 208 13.65 -8.62 -5.44
N SER A 209 13.54 -7.30 -5.27
CA SER A 209 13.20 -6.65 -4.01
C SER A 209 11.78 -6.10 -4.00
N PHE A 210 11.01 -6.45 -2.98
CA PHE A 210 9.73 -5.79 -2.69
C PHE A 210 9.89 -4.36 -2.16
N ILE A 211 9.09 -3.45 -2.71
CA ILE A 211 8.79 -2.12 -2.17
C ILE A 211 7.37 -2.17 -1.62
N GLY A 212 7.24 -2.12 -0.30
CA GLY A 212 5.94 -1.98 0.35
C GLY A 212 5.52 -0.53 0.49
N ASP A 213 4.37 -0.34 1.09
CA ASP A 213 3.75 0.96 1.28
C ASP A 213 3.02 0.99 2.61
N MET A 214 3.07 2.13 3.30
CA MET A 214 2.28 2.37 4.50
C MET A 214 1.70 3.79 4.52
N PRO A 215 0.41 3.95 4.85
CA PRO A 215 -0.16 5.27 5.14
C PRO A 215 0.50 5.84 6.40
N ILE A 216 0.86 7.14 6.42
CA ILE A 216 1.38 7.77 7.63
C ILE A 216 0.38 7.61 8.78
N PHE A 217 -0.90 7.92 8.56
CA PHE A 217 -1.96 7.79 9.55
C PHE A 217 -2.62 6.41 9.48
N VAL A 218 -3.12 5.92 10.62
CA VAL A 218 -3.95 4.70 10.68
C VAL A 218 -5.43 5.04 10.51
N ALA A 219 -6.28 4.05 10.26
CA ALA A 219 -7.73 4.26 10.19
C ALA A 219 -8.33 4.44 11.60
N GLU A 220 -9.40 5.23 11.72
CA GLU A 220 -10.13 5.41 12.99
C GLU A 220 -10.64 4.07 13.54
N ASP A 221 -11.33 3.31 12.70
CA ASP A 221 -11.85 1.99 13.05
C ASP A 221 -10.77 0.92 12.83
N SER A 222 -9.77 0.90 13.72
CA SER A 222 -8.66 -0.06 13.67
C SER A 222 -8.30 -0.61 15.05
N ALA A 223 -7.68 -1.78 15.06
CA ALA A 223 -7.29 -2.49 16.27
C ALA A 223 -6.34 -1.66 17.14
N GLU A 224 -5.37 -0.97 16.54
CA GLU A 224 -4.39 -0.18 17.30
C GLU A 224 -5.00 1.10 17.88
N VAL A 225 -5.95 1.76 17.21
CA VAL A 225 -6.66 2.92 17.79
C VAL A 225 -7.55 2.49 18.96
N TRP A 226 -8.20 1.33 18.85
CA TRP A 226 -8.97 0.74 19.95
C TRP A 226 -8.08 0.33 21.13
N ALA A 227 -6.95 -0.34 20.85
CA ALA A 227 -6.06 -0.89 21.88
C ALA A 227 -5.20 0.17 22.57
N HIS A 228 -4.84 1.23 21.85
CA HIS A 228 -3.94 2.29 22.30
C HIS A 228 -4.52 3.70 22.05
N PRO A 229 -5.69 4.03 22.66
CA PRO A 229 -6.32 5.34 22.47
C PRO A 229 -5.42 6.51 22.92
N GLU A 230 -4.47 6.27 23.83
CA GLU A 230 -3.51 7.26 24.34
C GLU A 230 -2.59 7.84 23.25
N TRP A 231 -2.38 7.12 22.15
CA TRP A 231 -1.57 7.58 21.02
C TRP A 231 -2.29 8.57 20.11
N PHE A 232 -3.59 8.81 20.32
CA PHE A 232 -4.44 9.55 19.40
C PHE A 232 -5.24 10.66 20.07
N HIS A 233 -5.63 11.68 19.30
CA HIS A 233 -6.47 12.77 19.76
C HIS A 233 -7.96 12.36 19.79
N LEU A 234 -8.38 11.64 20.83
CA LEU A 234 -9.75 11.14 20.99
C LEU A 234 -10.49 11.80 22.17
N ASP A 235 -11.83 11.86 22.09
CA ASP A 235 -12.71 12.21 23.21
C ASP A 235 -13.00 10.99 24.13
N GLU A 236 -13.79 11.19 25.19
CA GLU A 236 -14.13 10.11 26.15
C GLU A 236 -14.97 8.98 25.54
N GLU A 237 -15.65 9.26 24.43
CA GLU A 237 -16.44 8.31 23.65
C GLU A 237 -15.61 7.53 22.62
N GLY A 238 -14.33 7.87 22.45
CA GLY A 238 -13.41 7.24 21.50
C GLY A 238 -13.51 7.79 20.07
N ARG A 239 -13.97 9.03 19.90
CA ARG A 239 -14.06 9.69 18.59
C ARG A 239 -12.94 10.72 18.41
N PRO A 240 -12.41 10.91 17.19
CA PRO A 240 -11.42 11.94 16.93
C PRO A 240 -11.92 13.34 17.29
N THR A 241 -11.09 14.10 18.01
CA THR A 241 -11.33 15.55 18.27
C THR A 241 -10.78 16.42 17.14
N VAL A 242 -9.74 15.92 16.48
CA VAL A 242 -9.14 16.46 15.25
C VAL A 242 -8.84 15.32 14.29
N VAL A 243 -8.85 15.62 12.99
CA VAL A 243 -8.65 14.65 11.92
C VAL A 243 -7.62 15.12 10.91
N ALA A 244 -7.02 14.15 10.21
CA ALA A 244 -6.06 14.40 9.15
C ALA A 244 -6.71 14.93 7.86
N GLY A 245 -5.90 15.63 7.08
CA GLY A 245 -6.23 16.11 5.75
C GLY A 245 -5.08 16.90 5.14
N VAL A 246 -5.40 17.64 4.09
CA VAL A 246 -4.51 18.65 3.49
C VAL A 246 -5.29 19.96 3.28
N PRO A 247 -4.62 21.12 3.40
CA PRO A 247 -5.27 22.41 3.21
C PRO A 247 -5.76 22.59 1.76
N PRO A 248 -6.61 23.60 1.51
CA PRO A 248 -6.83 24.10 0.15
C PRO A 248 -5.52 24.44 -0.55
N ASP A 249 -5.44 24.09 -1.83
CA ASP A 249 -4.34 24.42 -2.72
C ASP A 249 -4.89 24.81 -4.11
N TYR A 250 -4.00 25.00 -5.08
CA TYR A 250 -4.40 25.39 -6.43
C TYR A 250 -5.12 24.27 -7.20
N PHE A 251 -5.10 23.03 -6.70
CA PHE A 251 -5.83 21.88 -7.27
C PHE A 251 -7.18 21.63 -6.57
N SER A 252 -7.32 22.03 -5.30
CA SER A 252 -8.57 21.87 -4.52
C SER A 252 -8.89 23.11 -3.69
N GLU A 253 -9.97 23.80 -4.05
CA GLU A 253 -10.49 24.96 -3.31
C GLU A 253 -10.85 24.66 -1.84
N THR A 254 -11.12 23.38 -1.50
CA THR A 254 -11.56 22.98 -0.15
C THR A 254 -10.56 22.10 0.60
N GLY A 255 -9.40 21.85 -0.02
CA GLY A 255 -8.43 20.86 0.46
C GLY A 255 -9.02 19.45 0.43
N GLN A 256 -8.57 18.59 1.34
CA GLN A 256 -9.14 17.25 1.51
C GLN A 256 -9.21 16.90 2.99
N ARG A 257 -10.39 16.46 3.45
CA ARG A 257 -10.61 15.97 4.81
C ARG A 257 -10.64 14.44 4.78
N TRP A 258 -9.57 13.79 5.24
CA TRP A 258 -9.45 12.33 5.15
C TRP A 258 -10.14 11.60 6.30
N GLY A 259 -10.19 12.23 7.47
CA GLY A 259 -10.91 11.69 8.63
C GLY A 259 -10.10 10.77 9.54
N ASN A 260 -8.84 10.44 9.19
CA ASN A 260 -7.97 9.65 10.06
C ASN A 260 -7.73 10.35 11.41
N PRO A 261 -7.62 9.59 12.53
CA PRO A 261 -7.19 10.16 13.80
C PRO A 261 -5.74 10.64 13.72
N LEU A 262 -5.46 11.77 14.37
CA LEU A 262 -4.10 12.32 14.46
C LEU A 262 -3.36 11.81 15.68
N TYR A 263 -2.06 11.61 15.51
CA TYR A 263 -1.16 11.15 16.57
C TYR A 263 -0.93 12.22 17.64
N ARG A 264 -0.91 11.80 18.90
CA ARG A 264 -0.32 12.56 20.00
C ARG A 264 1.19 12.37 19.97
N TRP A 265 1.86 13.12 19.10
CA TRP A 265 3.31 13.00 18.89
C TRP A 265 4.14 13.21 20.18
N ASP A 266 3.64 13.99 21.13
CA ASP A 266 4.27 14.17 22.44
C ASP A 266 4.25 12.88 23.28
N VAL A 267 3.20 12.08 23.17
CA VAL A 267 3.08 10.75 23.81
C VAL A 267 4.03 9.78 23.13
N LEU A 268 3.96 9.70 21.80
CA LEU A 268 4.82 8.80 21.02
C LEU A 268 6.30 9.06 21.27
N GLU A 269 6.71 10.32 21.36
CA GLU A 269 8.08 10.68 21.69
C GLU A 269 8.49 10.24 23.10
N ARG A 270 7.63 10.46 24.12
CA ARG A 270 7.90 10.01 25.50
C ARG A 270 8.05 8.50 25.60
N GLU A 271 7.36 7.75 24.74
CA GLU A 271 7.46 6.29 24.63
C GLU A 271 8.61 5.83 23.71
N GLY A 272 9.49 6.74 23.29
CA GLY A 272 10.64 6.43 22.45
C GLY A 272 10.26 5.96 21.05
N PHE A 273 9.10 6.43 20.56
CA PHE A 273 8.50 6.08 19.27
C PHE A 273 8.19 4.57 19.11
N SER A 274 7.89 3.89 20.22
CA SER A 274 7.63 2.45 20.30
C SER A 274 6.71 1.93 19.18
N PHE A 275 5.56 2.58 18.96
CA PHE A 275 4.61 2.25 17.90
C PHE A 275 5.25 2.28 16.50
N TRP A 276 5.92 3.38 16.14
CA TRP A 276 6.54 3.54 14.83
C TRP A 276 7.69 2.55 14.61
N ILE A 277 8.47 2.26 15.65
CA ILE A 277 9.53 1.26 15.59
C ILE A 277 8.95 -0.15 15.38
N ALA A 278 7.86 -0.50 16.08
CA ALA A 278 7.18 -1.77 15.87
C ALA A 278 6.58 -1.87 14.46
N ARG A 279 5.94 -0.80 13.98
CA ARG A 279 5.31 -0.73 12.65
C ARG A 279 6.33 -0.91 11.52
N LEU A 280 7.46 -0.20 11.59
CA LEU A 280 8.55 -0.37 10.63
C LEU A 280 9.20 -1.74 10.72
N ARG A 281 9.37 -2.30 11.93
CA ARG A 281 9.93 -3.64 12.08
C ARG A 281 9.07 -4.69 11.39
N LYS A 282 7.75 -4.67 11.62
CA LYS A 282 6.81 -5.58 10.97
C LYS A 282 6.79 -5.37 9.45
N ALA A 283 6.80 -4.13 8.98
CA ALA A 283 6.87 -3.84 7.54
C ALA A 283 8.15 -4.41 6.89
N LEU A 284 9.29 -4.37 7.57
CA LEU A 284 10.56 -4.87 7.04
C LEU A 284 10.70 -6.41 7.05
N GLU A 285 9.81 -7.11 7.76
CA GLU A 285 9.67 -8.56 7.59
C GLU A 285 9.00 -8.88 6.25
N LEU A 286 8.14 -7.98 5.75
CA LEU A 286 7.42 -8.13 4.49
C LEU A 286 8.18 -7.55 3.30
N PHE A 287 8.90 -6.45 3.49
CA PHE A 287 9.44 -5.63 2.40
C PHE A 287 10.93 -5.31 2.59
N HIS A 288 11.61 -5.02 1.49
CA HIS A 288 13.01 -4.56 1.52
C HIS A 288 13.11 -3.04 1.66
N LEU A 289 12.14 -2.33 1.06
CA LEU A 289 11.96 -0.90 1.12
C LEU A 289 10.50 -0.59 1.46
N VAL A 290 10.25 0.51 2.15
CA VAL A 290 8.89 0.92 2.51
C VAL A 290 8.66 2.37 2.07
N ARG A 291 7.73 2.58 1.14
CA ARG A 291 7.16 3.91 0.89
C ARG A 291 6.33 4.31 2.10
N ILE A 292 6.54 5.52 2.61
CA ILE A 292 5.60 6.12 3.56
C ILE A 292 4.86 7.23 2.84
N ASP A 293 3.56 7.01 2.69
CA ASP A 293 2.61 7.96 2.14
C ASP A 293 2.54 9.22 3.00
N HIS A 294 2.40 10.38 2.36
CA HIS A 294 2.33 11.68 2.99
C HIS A 294 3.49 11.96 3.96
N PHE A 295 4.72 11.69 3.52
CA PHE A 295 5.94 11.83 4.32
C PHE A 295 6.07 13.20 4.98
N ARG A 296 5.59 14.25 4.30
CA ARG A 296 5.61 15.63 4.80
C ARG A 296 4.94 15.80 6.17
N GLY A 297 4.01 14.90 6.52
CA GLY A 297 3.35 14.83 7.82
C GLY A 297 4.29 14.60 9.01
N PHE A 298 5.51 14.09 8.79
CA PHE A 298 6.53 13.98 9.84
C PHE A 298 7.21 15.30 10.18
N GLU A 299 7.21 16.27 9.25
CA GLU A 299 7.70 17.63 9.50
C GLU A 299 6.56 18.47 10.10
N ALA A 300 5.44 18.50 9.40
CA ALA A 300 4.20 19.12 9.86
C ALA A 300 3.00 18.46 9.18
N TYR A 301 1.91 18.33 9.93
CA TYR A 301 0.64 17.80 9.43
C TYR A 301 -0.46 18.86 9.53
N TRP A 302 -1.47 18.75 8.65
CA TRP A 302 -2.64 19.62 8.68
C TRP A 302 -3.69 19.04 9.64
N GLU A 303 -3.97 19.77 10.71
CA GLU A 303 -4.90 19.40 11.77
C GLU A 303 -6.24 20.10 11.55
N ILE A 304 -7.31 19.31 11.34
CA ILE A 304 -8.66 19.83 11.10
C ILE A 304 -9.52 19.49 12.33
N PRO A 305 -10.22 20.44 12.98
CA PRO A 305 -11.20 20.11 14.00
C PRO A 305 -12.25 19.13 13.48
N ALA A 306 -12.54 18.06 14.23
CA ALA A 306 -13.39 16.98 13.72
C ALA A 306 -14.82 17.44 13.38
N SER A 307 -15.29 18.51 14.02
CA SER A 307 -16.57 19.17 13.76
C SER A 307 -16.64 19.89 12.40
N CYS A 308 -15.51 20.23 11.79
CA CYS A 308 -15.47 20.91 10.51
C CYS A 308 -15.77 19.91 9.37
N PRO A 309 -16.67 20.25 8.43
CA PRO A 309 -17.05 19.36 7.33
C PRO A 309 -15.99 19.31 6.21
N THR A 310 -15.12 20.31 6.13
CA THR A 310 -14.07 20.43 5.10
C THR A 310 -12.70 20.66 5.75
N ALA A 311 -11.64 20.74 4.94
CA ALA A 311 -10.28 20.96 5.42
C ALA A 311 -9.86 22.44 5.50
N VAL A 312 -10.76 23.37 5.18
CA VAL A 312 -10.44 24.81 5.08
C VAL A 312 -10.03 25.39 6.44
N GLU A 313 -10.72 25.01 7.51
CA GLU A 313 -10.50 25.53 8.87
C GLU A 313 -9.51 24.67 9.68
N GLY A 314 -8.40 24.28 9.06
CA GLY A 314 -7.32 23.56 9.73
C GLY A 314 -6.13 24.45 10.10
N ARG A 315 -5.09 23.83 10.65
CA ARG A 315 -3.80 24.47 10.92
C ARG A 315 -2.63 23.51 10.76
N TRP A 316 -1.47 24.03 10.41
CA TRP A 316 -0.22 23.26 10.43
C TRP A 316 0.26 23.05 11.87
N VAL A 317 0.54 21.80 12.23
CA VAL A 317 1.13 21.43 13.52
C VAL A 317 2.44 20.69 13.26
N LYS A 318 3.52 21.11 13.94
CA LYS A 318 4.85 20.50 13.79
C LYS A 318 4.87 19.11 14.42
N ALA A 319 5.46 18.15 13.73
CA ALA A 319 5.74 16.81 14.22
C ALA A 319 7.25 16.65 14.53
N PRO A 320 7.64 15.76 15.45
CA PRO A 320 9.03 15.54 15.83
C PRO A 320 9.76 14.62 14.84
N GLY A 321 9.60 14.82 13.52
CA GLY A 321 10.14 13.96 12.47
C GLY A 321 11.63 13.71 12.61
N GLU A 322 12.44 14.74 12.84
CA GLU A 322 13.88 14.60 13.07
C GLU A 322 14.22 13.57 14.16
N ARG A 323 13.53 13.65 15.30
CA ARG A 323 13.75 12.79 16.46
C ARG A 323 13.29 11.36 16.18
N LEU A 324 12.16 11.21 15.47
CA LEU A 324 11.68 9.91 15.01
C LEU A 324 12.70 9.24 14.07
N PHE A 325 13.15 9.93 13.03
CA PHE A 325 14.05 9.36 12.03
C PHE A 325 15.45 9.09 12.59
N ALA A 326 15.94 9.90 13.53
CA ALA A 326 17.14 9.60 14.29
C ALA A 326 16.98 8.28 15.08
N ARG A 327 15.83 8.08 15.74
CA ARG A 327 15.53 6.84 16.46
C ARG A 327 15.42 5.63 15.53
N ILE A 328 14.81 5.78 14.35
CA ILE A 328 14.76 4.73 13.32
C ILE A 328 16.18 4.35 12.89
N GLN A 329 17.02 5.34 12.57
CA GLN A 329 18.41 5.12 12.17
C GLN A 329 19.23 4.43 13.27
N GLU A 330 19.01 4.76 14.55
CA GLU A 330 19.63 4.10 15.71
C GLU A 330 19.21 2.62 15.81
N VAL A 331 17.92 2.32 15.70
CA VAL A 331 17.39 0.96 15.90
C VAL A 331 17.70 0.03 14.74
N PHE A 332 17.62 0.51 13.50
CA PHE A 332 17.73 -0.33 12.31
C PHE A 332 19.10 -0.25 11.62
N GLY A 333 19.98 0.67 12.03
CA GLY A 333 21.29 0.91 11.41
C GLY A 333 21.23 1.49 9.99
N ARG A 334 20.03 1.58 9.40
CA ARG A 334 19.70 2.22 8.12
C ARG A 334 18.24 2.67 8.16
N VAL A 335 17.87 3.57 7.27
CA VAL A 335 16.47 4.00 7.09
C VAL A 335 15.95 3.51 5.73
N PRO A 336 15.38 2.29 5.63
CA PRO A 336 14.92 1.68 4.37
C PRO A 336 13.57 2.26 3.89
N ILE A 337 13.44 3.58 3.90
CA ILE A 337 12.21 4.32 3.60
C ILE A 337 12.34 5.06 2.28
N LEU A 338 11.27 5.04 1.49
CA LEU A 338 11.05 5.95 0.36
C LEU A 338 10.05 7.02 0.84
N ALA A 339 10.39 8.29 0.66
CA ALA A 339 9.53 9.39 1.04
C ALA A 339 8.54 9.65 -0.10
N GLU A 340 7.24 9.54 0.15
CA GLU A 340 6.29 10.18 -0.75
C GLU A 340 6.19 11.67 -0.39
N ASP A 341 6.76 12.49 -1.27
CA ASP A 341 6.92 13.93 -1.16
C ASP A 341 6.28 14.66 -2.35
N LEU A 342 5.09 14.23 -2.78
CA LEU A 342 4.33 14.93 -3.81
C LEU A 342 3.51 16.09 -3.21
N GLY A 343 2.99 16.95 -4.09
CA GLY A 343 2.30 18.18 -3.70
C GLY A 343 3.25 19.32 -3.34
N VAL A 344 2.73 20.34 -2.65
CA VAL A 344 3.53 21.51 -2.24
C VAL A 344 4.38 21.16 -1.01
N ILE A 345 5.68 21.02 -1.22
CA ILE A 345 6.67 20.64 -0.21
C ILE A 345 7.49 21.87 0.23
N THR A 346 7.78 21.96 1.53
CA THR A 346 8.57 23.06 2.10
C THR A 346 10.05 22.68 2.22
N PRO A 347 10.99 23.65 2.24
CA PRO A 347 12.41 23.39 2.44
C PRO A 347 12.73 22.54 3.68
N GLU A 348 11.92 22.65 4.74
CA GLU A 348 12.07 21.83 5.95
C GLU A 348 11.78 20.34 5.71
N VAL A 349 10.83 20.02 4.84
CA VAL A 349 10.51 18.63 4.49
C VAL A 349 11.62 18.03 3.62
N GLU A 350 12.13 18.80 2.65
CA GLU A 350 13.30 18.41 1.85
C GLU A 350 14.52 18.19 2.74
N ALA A 351 14.78 19.10 3.69
CA ALA A 351 15.88 18.96 4.64
C ALA A 351 15.74 17.72 5.52
N LEU A 352 14.52 17.38 5.97
CA LEU A 352 14.26 16.15 6.71
C LEU A 352 14.55 14.91 5.85
N ARG A 353 14.01 14.86 4.62
CA ARG A 353 14.23 13.76 3.67
C ARG A 353 15.72 13.56 3.38
N ASP A 354 16.42 14.64 3.05
CA ASP A 354 17.81 14.61 2.58
C ASP A 354 18.80 14.31 3.71
N ARG A 355 18.52 14.77 4.94
CA ARG A 355 19.34 14.47 6.12
C ARG A 355 19.46 12.97 6.38
N PHE A 356 18.38 12.22 6.18
CA PHE A 356 18.38 10.76 6.34
C PHE A 356 18.63 10.02 5.02
N GLY A 357 18.95 10.74 3.93
CA GLY A 357 19.27 10.18 2.63
C GLY A 357 18.13 9.32 2.06
N LEU A 358 16.90 9.78 2.24
CA LEU A 358 15.69 9.11 1.78
C LEU A 358 15.41 9.48 0.31
N PRO A 359 15.16 8.51 -0.57
CA PRO A 359 14.73 8.82 -1.93
C PRO A 359 13.32 9.43 -1.93
N GLY A 360 13.16 10.56 -2.63
CA GLY A 360 11.85 11.16 -2.94
C GLY A 360 11.21 10.55 -4.19
N MET A 361 10.07 11.09 -4.60
CA MET A 361 9.31 10.63 -5.78
C MET A 361 9.27 11.69 -6.88
N LYS A 362 9.19 11.23 -8.13
CA LYS A 362 8.95 12.05 -9.31
C LYS A 362 7.89 11.38 -10.18
N VAL A 363 6.85 12.11 -10.58
CA VAL A 363 5.74 11.55 -11.37
C VAL A 363 5.64 12.33 -12.67
N LEU A 364 5.93 11.66 -13.79
CA LEU A 364 6.02 12.32 -15.10
C LEU A 364 4.70 12.91 -15.57
N GLN A 365 3.54 12.34 -15.19
CA GLN A 365 2.24 12.93 -15.52
C GLN A 365 2.03 14.34 -14.93
N PHE A 366 2.82 14.75 -13.93
CA PHE A 366 2.78 16.11 -13.35
C PHE A 366 3.83 17.06 -13.94
N ALA A 367 4.57 16.64 -14.98
CA ALA A 367 5.74 17.37 -15.47
C ALA A 367 5.43 18.39 -16.58
N PHE A 368 4.22 18.37 -17.13
CA PHE A 368 3.92 19.04 -18.41
C PHE A 368 2.83 20.13 -18.30
N ASP A 369 2.35 20.43 -17.09
CA ASP A 369 1.32 21.43 -16.82
C ASP A 369 1.86 22.86 -16.68
N ASP A 370 3.18 23.01 -16.49
CA ASP A 370 3.87 24.29 -16.27
C ASP A 370 5.06 24.48 -17.26
N GLY A 371 6.11 25.19 -16.86
CA GLY A 371 7.33 25.44 -17.62
C GLY A 371 8.48 24.44 -17.40
N MET A 372 9.65 24.79 -17.91
CA MET A 372 10.87 23.97 -17.84
C MET A 372 11.43 23.83 -16.42
N GLU A 373 11.03 24.70 -15.50
CA GLU A 373 11.35 24.68 -14.08
C GLU A 373 10.59 23.61 -13.29
N ASN A 374 9.59 22.95 -13.90
CA ASN A 374 8.78 21.96 -13.21
C ASN A 374 9.68 20.84 -12.64
N PRO A 375 9.65 20.58 -11.33
CA PRO A 375 10.57 19.66 -10.67
C PRO A 375 10.35 18.19 -11.04
N PHE A 376 9.27 17.87 -11.76
CA PHE A 376 8.97 16.54 -12.27
C PHE A 376 9.56 16.26 -13.66
N LEU A 377 10.13 17.27 -14.34
CA LEU A 377 10.89 17.07 -15.58
C LEU A 377 12.27 16.44 -15.29
N PRO A 378 12.68 15.41 -16.07
CA PRO A 378 13.93 14.67 -15.84
C PRO A 378 15.21 15.49 -15.72
N HIS A 379 15.34 16.62 -16.42
CA HIS A 379 16.55 17.45 -16.34
C HIS A 379 16.67 18.22 -15.00
N ASN A 380 15.58 18.31 -14.22
CA ASN A 380 15.54 18.93 -12.90
C ASN A 380 15.73 17.91 -11.76
N TYR A 381 15.94 16.63 -12.08
CA TYR A 381 16.18 15.62 -11.06
C TYR A 381 17.56 15.85 -10.43
N PRO A 382 17.70 15.59 -9.12
CA PRO A 382 18.96 15.85 -8.44
C PRO A 382 20.07 14.94 -8.96
N GLU A 383 21.28 15.49 -9.15
CA GLU A 383 22.43 14.78 -9.72
C GLU A 383 22.79 13.48 -8.98
N HIS A 384 22.58 13.45 -7.66
CA HIS A 384 22.81 12.25 -6.85
C HIS A 384 21.82 11.10 -7.16
N GLY A 385 20.75 11.37 -7.91
CA GLY A 385 19.80 10.39 -8.44
C GLY A 385 18.92 9.70 -7.39
N ARG A 386 18.89 10.18 -6.13
CA ARG A 386 18.11 9.57 -5.03
C ARG A 386 16.64 9.96 -5.13
N VAL A 387 16.02 9.56 -6.22
CA VAL A 387 14.59 9.70 -6.48
C VAL A 387 14.09 8.43 -7.18
N VAL A 388 12.81 8.15 -6.99
CA VAL A 388 12.08 7.12 -7.72
C VAL A 388 11.16 7.82 -8.72
N VAL A 389 11.40 7.57 -10.01
CA VAL A 389 10.55 8.12 -11.08
C VAL A 389 9.44 7.14 -11.43
N TYR A 390 8.25 7.68 -11.62
CA TYR A 390 7.04 7.01 -12.05
C TYR A 390 6.50 7.69 -13.30
N THR A 391 5.80 6.94 -14.17
CA THR A 391 4.90 7.57 -15.14
C THR A 391 3.71 8.19 -14.38
N GLY A 392 2.96 7.33 -13.70
CA GLY A 392 1.88 7.64 -12.76
C GLY A 392 1.92 6.69 -11.57
N THR A 393 1.26 7.06 -10.48
CA THR A 393 1.06 6.20 -9.31
C THR A 393 -0.28 5.45 -9.42
N HIS A 394 -0.73 4.81 -8.33
CA HIS A 394 -2.05 4.18 -8.27
C HIS A 394 -3.21 5.18 -8.19
N ASP A 395 -2.94 6.43 -7.77
CA ASP A 395 -3.94 7.51 -7.70
C ASP A 395 -4.09 8.28 -9.01
N ASN A 396 -3.11 8.13 -9.90
CA ASN A 396 -3.14 8.69 -11.24
C ASN A 396 -4.02 7.85 -12.17
N ASP A 397 -4.44 8.45 -13.29
CA ASP A 397 -4.94 7.66 -14.40
C ASP A 397 -3.79 6.86 -15.05
N THR A 398 -4.10 5.87 -15.88
CA THR A 398 -3.08 5.27 -16.75
C THR A 398 -2.50 6.36 -17.65
N THR A 399 -1.28 6.17 -18.13
CA THR A 399 -0.64 7.20 -18.96
C THR A 399 -1.42 7.48 -20.25
N LEU A 400 -2.04 6.46 -20.85
CA LEU A 400 -2.91 6.67 -22.01
C LEU A 400 -4.20 7.40 -21.63
N GLY A 401 -4.83 7.05 -20.49
CA GLY A 401 -6.02 7.74 -19.98
C GLY A 401 -5.77 9.21 -19.64
N TRP A 402 -4.65 9.48 -18.96
CA TRP A 402 -4.14 10.82 -18.70
C TRP A 402 -3.92 11.58 -20.01
N TYR A 403 -3.16 11.03 -20.96
CA TYR A 403 -2.87 11.70 -22.23
C TYR A 403 -4.15 12.08 -22.97
N ARG A 404 -5.13 11.17 -23.03
CA ARG A 404 -6.44 11.39 -23.67
C ARG A 404 -7.29 12.48 -23.01
N THR A 405 -7.02 12.84 -21.76
CA THR A 405 -7.73 13.90 -21.02
C THR A 405 -6.87 15.14 -20.74
N ALA A 406 -5.56 15.07 -20.98
CA ALA A 406 -4.62 16.17 -20.83
C ALA A 406 -4.98 17.37 -21.73
N THR A 407 -4.64 18.55 -21.26
CA THR A 407 -4.84 19.82 -21.96
C THR A 407 -3.99 19.91 -23.24
N PRO A 408 -4.37 20.76 -24.20
CA PRO A 408 -3.55 21.00 -25.38
C PRO A 408 -2.12 21.45 -25.05
N HIS A 409 -1.94 22.28 -24.02
CA HIS A 409 -0.63 22.72 -23.53
C HIS A 409 0.23 21.54 -23.09
N GLU A 410 -0.29 20.67 -22.23
CA GLU A 410 0.43 19.49 -21.75
C GLU A 410 0.86 18.56 -22.88
N ARG A 411 -0.02 18.32 -23.87
CA ARG A 411 0.29 17.46 -25.02
C ARG A 411 1.38 18.05 -25.91
N ASP A 412 1.27 19.34 -26.26
CA ASP A 412 2.24 20.03 -27.10
C ASP A 412 3.59 20.16 -26.37
N PHE A 413 3.59 20.38 -25.06
CA PHE A 413 4.81 20.44 -24.28
C PHE A 413 5.47 19.07 -24.15
N LEU A 414 4.70 18.02 -23.82
CA LEU A 414 5.18 16.64 -23.79
C LEU A 414 5.87 16.24 -25.10
N ALA A 415 5.20 16.47 -26.25
CA ALA A 415 5.74 16.09 -27.55
C ALA A 415 7.06 16.80 -27.88
N ARG A 416 7.15 18.11 -27.59
CA ARG A 416 8.39 18.88 -27.77
C ARG A 416 9.51 18.39 -26.85
N TYR A 417 9.20 18.20 -25.57
CA TYR A 417 10.16 17.75 -24.58
C TYR A 417 10.70 16.35 -24.90
N LEU A 418 9.83 15.41 -25.29
CA LEU A 418 10.25 14.08 -25.75
C LEU A 418 11.15 14.17 -27.00
N THR A 419 10.83 15.04 -27.96
CA THR A 419 11.63 15.26 -29.17
C THR A 419 13.04 15.76 -28.83
N GLU A 420 13.17 16.68 -27.88
CA GLU A 420 14.47 17.17 -27.38
C GLU A 420 15.31 16.05 -26.74
N TRP A 421 14.66 15.02 -26.19
CA TRP A 421 15.29 13.81 -25.65
C TRP A 421 15.45 12.69 -26.70
N GLY A 422 15.15 12.95 -27.97
CA GLY A 422 15.28 11.95 -29.04
C GLY A 422 14.26 10.81 -28.93
N ILE A 423 13.10 11.09 -28.34
CA ILE A 423 11.96 10.18 -28.21
C ILE A 423 10.83 10.73 -29.09
N ALA A 424 10.35 9.93 -30.03
CA ALA A 424 9.22 10.27 -30.87
C ALA A 424 8.16 9.17 -30.77
N PHE A 425 6.91 9.56 -31.00
CA PHE A 425 5.77 8.66 -31.10
C PHE A 425 4.86 9.12 -32.25
N GLY A 426 4.24 8.19 -32.95
CA GLY A 426 3.33 8.45 -34.06
C GLY A 426 1.85 8.36 -33.65
N GLU A 427 1.55 7.49 -32.69
CA GLU A 427 0.19 7.19 -32.23
C GLU A 427 0.05 7.41 -30.72
N GLU A 428 -1.15 7.74 -30.23
CA GLU A 428 -1.38 7.95 -28.79
C GLU A 428 -1.09 6.71 -27.95
N THR A 429 -1.25 5.51 -28.50
CA THR A 429 -0.98 4.23 -27.83
C THR A 429 0.52 4.00 -27.56
N GLU A 430 1.40 4.78 -28.18
CA GLU A 430 2.84 4.73 -27.95
C GLU A 430 3.29 5.66 -26.80
N VAL A 431 2.45 6.61 -26.37
CA VAL A 431 2.76 7.59 -25.31
C VAL A 431 3.17 6.93 -24.00
N PRO A 432 2.52 5.86 -23.49
CA PRO A 432 2.97 5.18 -22.27
C PRO A 432 4.42 4.70 -22.35
N TRP A 433 4.80 4.06 -23.46
CA TRP A 433 6.17 3.60 -23.66
C TRP A 433 7.17 4.73 -23.89
N ALA A 434 6.74 5.83 -24.54
CA ALA A 434 7.57 7.03 -24.68
C ALA A 434 7.89 7.68 -23.33
N LEU A 435 6.90 7.78 -22.43
CA LEU A 435 7.11 8.29 -21.08
C LEU A 435 7.90 7.34 -20.18
N MET A 436 7.68 6.03 -20.29
CA MET A 436 8.55 5.05 -19.61
C MET A 436 10.01 5.18 -20.08
N ARG A 437 10.26 5.34 -21.38
CA ARG A 437 11.61 5.58 -21.91
C ARG A 437 12.22 6.85 -21.33
N LEU A 438 11.48 7.95 -21.31
CA LEU A 438 11.94 9.22 -20.75
C LEU A 438 12.36 9.07 -19.27
N GLY A 439 11.54 8.40 -18.45
CA GLY A 439 11.88 8.13 -17.07
C GLY A 439 13.11 7.22 -16.93
N MET A 440 13.25 6.19 -17.77
CA MET A 440 14.42 5.32 -17.74
C MET A 440 15.71 6.03 -18.18
N GLU A 441 15.65 6.97 -19.12
CA GLU A 441 16.79 7.80 -19.54
C GLU A 441 17.22 8.82 -18.48
N SER A 442 16.33 9.20 -17.55
CA SER A 442 16.64 10.15 -16.47
C SER A 442 17.75 9.69 -15.52
N VAL A 443 18.28 10.61 -14.69
CA VAL A 443 19.27 10.33 -13.63
C VAL A 443 18.67 9.61 -12.41
N ALA A 444 17.34 9.46 -12.32
CA ALA A 444 16.70 8.74 -11.22
C ALA A 444 17.28 7.32 -11.06
N ARG A 445 17.72 6.96 -9.85
CA ARG A 445 18.28 5.64 -9.57
C ARG A 445 17.24 4.54 -9.77
N LEU A 446 15.99 4.79 -9.43
CA LEU A 446 14.93 3.81 -9.62
C LEU A 446 13.82 4.36 -10.50
N ALA A 447 13.39 3.56 -11.47
CA ALA A 447 12.21 3.81 -12.28
C ALA A 447 11.16 2.74 -11.98
N ILE A 448 9.95 3.13 -11.59
CA ILE A 448 8.85 2.20 -11.28
C ILE A 448 7.65 2.55 -12.15
N TYR A 449 7.12 1.56 -12.87
CA TYR A 449 5.98 1.77 -13.77
C TYR A 449 4.79 0.87 -13.42
N PRO A 450 3.56 1.40 -13.44
CA PRO A 450 2.36 0.58 -13.30
C PRO A 450 2.25 -0.36 -14.48
N VAL A 451 1.85 -1.61 -14.24
CA VAL A 451 1.72 -2.62 -15.31
C VAL A 451 0.71 -2.20 -16.39
N GLN A 452 -0.28 -1.38 -16.04
CA GLN A 452 -1.21 -0.76 -16.98
C GLN A 452 -0.50 0.01 -18.11
N ASP A 453 0.62 0.67 -17.81
CA ASP A 453 1.39 1.43 -18.81
C ASP A 453 2.27 0.53 -19.68
N VAL A 454 2.74 -0.59 -19.14
CA VAL A 454 3.41 -1.65 -19.94
C VAL A 454 2.46 -2.19 -21.01
N LEU A 455 1.19 -2.35 -20.65
CA LEU A 455 0.10 -2.81 -21.51
C LEU A 455 -0.55 -1.68 -22.33
N ALA A 456 -0.15 -0.42 -22.11
CA ALA A 456 -0.76 0.78 -22.71
C ALA A 456 -2.30 0.83 -22.60
N LEU A 457 -2.86 0.44 -21.44
CA LEU A 457 -4.31 0.45 -21.19
C LEU A 457 -4.83 1.86 -20.93
N GLY A 458 -6.12 2.10 -21.20
CA GLY A 458 -6.80 3.37 -20.93
C GLY A 458 -7.34 3.49 -19.51
N SER A 459 -8.19 4.51 -19.28
CA SER A 459 -8.76 4.82 -17.97
C SER A 459 -9.63 3.72 -17.36
N GLU A 460 -10.08 2.75 -18.15
CA GLU A 460 -10.77 1.55 -17.67
C GLU A 460 -9.91 0.71 -16.70
N ALA A 461 -8.58 0.86 -16.77
CA ALA A 461 -7.60 0.16 -15.95
C ALA A 461 -7.03 1.01 -14.79
N ARG A 462 -7.56 2.22 -14.58
CA ARG A 462 -7.18 3.07 -13.45
C ARG A 462 -7.39 2.35 -12.12
N MET A 463 -6.39 2.38 -11.25
CA MET A 463 -6.44 1.67 -9.96
C MET A 463 -7.30 2.42 -8.94
N ASN A 464 -7.06 3.72 -8.74
CA ASN A 464 -7.86 4.55 -7.86
C ASN A 464 -8.16 5.91 -8.49
N TYR A 465 -9.36 6.43 -8.25
CA TYR A 465 -9.74 7.80 -8.53
C TYR A 465 -9.98 8.52 -7.19
N PRO A 466 -9.02 9.30 -6.68
CA PRO A 466 -9.18 10.04 -5.43
C PRO A 466 -10.44 10.92 -5.41
N GLY A 467 -11.18 10.88 -4.30
CA GLY A 467 -12.46 11.59 -4.16
C GLY A 467 -13.68 10.85 -4.72
N ARG A 468 -13.50 9.78 -5.51
CA ARG A 468 -14.61 8.92 -5.95
C ARG A 468 -14.85 7.81 -4.91
N PRO A 469 -16.09 7.62 -4.41
CA PRO A 469 -16.34 6.68 -3.31
C PRO A 469 -16.39 5.19 -3.71
N GLN A 470 -16.58 4.87 -5.00
CA GLN A 470 -16.81 3.50 -5.47
C GLN A 470 -16.12 3.23 -6.80
N GLY A 471 -15.78 1.95 -7.03
CA GLY A 471 -15.21 1.45 -8.29
C GLY A 471 -13.67 1.43 -8.35
N ASN A 472 -13.02 1.75 -7.23
CA ASN A 472 -11.56 1.77 -7.08
C ASN A 472 -11.01 0.40 -6.66
N TRP A 473 -9.69 0.26 -6.71
CA TRP A 473 -8.89 -0.89 -6.24
C TRP A 473 -9.22 -2.21 -6.91
N ALA A 474 -9.97 -2.16 -8.02
CA ALA A 474 -10.64 -3.32 -8.58
C ALA A 474 -10.01 -3.80 -9.89
N TRP A 475 -9.14 -3.03 -10.55
CA TRP A 475 -8.53 -3.48 -11.80
C TRP A 475 -7.68 -4.75 -11.60
N ARG A 476 -7.79 -5.70 -12.54
CA ARG A 476 -6.99 -6.92 -12.59
C ARG A 476 -6.50 -7.18 -14.01
N LEU A 477 -5.34 -7.82 -14.08
CA LEU A 477 -4.86 -8.48 -15.29
C LEU A 477 -5.79 -9.61 -15.70
N ARG A 478 -5.88 -9.83 -17.01
CA ARG A 478 -6.39 -11.08 -17.59
C ARG A 478 -5.27 -12.10 -17.73
N LEU A 479 -5.63 -13.38 -17.75
CA LEU A 479 -4.64 -14.43 -17.91
C LEU A 479 -3.96 -14.31 -19.28
N GLY A 480 -2.63 -14.23 -19.29
CA GLY A 480 -1.83 -14.11 -20.52
C GLY A 480 -1.77 -12.70 -21.13
N GLU A 481 -2.38 -11.68 -20.51
CA GLU A 481 -2.34 -10.29 -21.00
C GLU A 481 -0.91 -9.71 -20.97
N LEU A 482 -0.11 -10.13 -19.99
CA LEU A 482 1.29 -9.75 -19.85
C LEU A 482 2.20 -10.77 -20.58
N GLU A 483 2.43 -10.50 -21.87
CA GLU A 483 3.16 -11.40 -22.79
C GLU A 483 4.70 -11.27 -22.74
N GLU A 484 5.41 -12.29 -23.25
CA GLU A 484 6.88 -12.32 -23.41
C GLU A 484 7.42 -11.13 -24.22
N ALA A 485 6.65 -10.61 -25.19
CA ALA A 485 7.03 -9.43 -25.97
C ALA A 485 7.19 -8.18 -25.08
N HIS A 486 6.36 -8.03 -24.04
CA HIS A 486 6.50 -6.95 -23.07
C HIS A 486 7.78 -7.09 -22.25
N ALA A 487 8.12 -8.30 -21.81
CA ALA A 487 9.36 -8.57 -21.07
C ALA A 487 10.59 -8.22 -21.92
N LYS A 488 10.64 -8.68 -23.18
CA LYS A 488 11.75 -8.38 -24.10
C LYS A 488 11.90 -6.88 -24.36
N ARG A 489 10.78 -6.16 -24.52
CA ARG A 489 10.79 -4.71 -24.76
C ARG A 489 11.25 -3.93 -23.53
N LEU A 490 10.83 -4.34 -22.33
CA LEU A 490 11.33 -3.79 -21.05
C LEU A 490 12.83 -4.05 -20.89
N LEU A 491 13.29 -5.27 -21.15
CA LEU A 491 14.71 -5.64 -21.05
C LEU A 491 15.57 -4.80 -21.98
N ALA A 492 15.21 -4.70 -23.26
CA ALA A 492 15.94 -3.90 -24.23
C ALA A 492 16.03 -2.41 -23.82
N LEU A 493 14.95 -1.87 -23.25
CA LEU A 493 14.94 -0.49 -22.73
C LEU A 493 15.84 -0.35 -21.48
N ALA A 494 15.81 -1.32 -20.57
CA ALA A 494 16.66 -1.34 -19.39
C ALA A 494 18.15 -1.45 -19.76
N GLU A 495 18.51 -2.28 -20.74
CA GLU A 495 19.87 -2.40 -21.27
C GLU A 495 20.35 -1.07 -21.88
N ALA A 496 19.51 -0.45 -22.73
CA ALA A 496 19.83 0.83 -23.37
C ALA A 496 20.05 1.98 -22.37
N THR A 497 19.47 1.88 -21.17
CA THR A 497 19.51 2.93 -20.14
C THR A 497 20.34 2.56 -18.89
N GLY A 498 21.02 1.41 -18.93
CA GLY A 498 21.90 0.92 -17.85
C GLY A 498 21.16 0.58 -16.54
N ARG A 499 20.06 -0.19 -16.64
CA ARG A 499 19.16 -0.52 -15.51
C ARG A 499 18.99 -2.03 -15.23
N VAL A 500 19.78 -2.89 -15.88
CA VAL A 500 19.80 -4.36 -15.66
C VAL A 500 20.66 -4.74 -14.46
#